data_AF-A0A259BH87-F1
#
_entry.id   AF-A0A259BH87-F1
#
_cell.length_a   1.000
_cell.length_b   1.000
_cell.length_c   1.000
_cell.angle_alpha   90.00
_cell.angle_beta   90.00
_cell.angle_gamma   90.00
#
_symmetry.space_group_name_H-M   'P 1'
#
loop_
_entity.id
_entity.type
_entity.pdbx_description
1 polymer ?
#
loop_
_entity_poly.entity_id
_entity_poly.type
_entity_poly.pdbx_seq_one_letter_code
_entity_poly.pdbx_strand_id
1 'polypeptide(L)'
;MARLMTRAAGELLREADLIVPVPLHSLRLWRRRFNQAALLARRISKASGVPCRTDVLTRTRATPSQVSFNRMERRANVSGAFRVPDSLLHHVAGRRIVIVDDVLTTGATLDACAKALRYAKAVHIDAVTFARVVEAD
;
A
#
# COMPACT_ATOMS: atom_id res chain seq x y z
N MET A 1 13.67 -7.47 -7.07
CA MET A 1 12.61 -6.49 -6.71
C MET A 1 12.90 -5.80 -5.38
N ALA A 2 12.73 -6.45 -4.22
CA ALA A 2 12.87 -5.78 -2.91
C ALA A 2 14.20 -5.01 -2.71
N ARG A 3 15.36 -5.59 -3.06
CA ARG A 3 16.67 -4.89 -2.94
C ARG A 3 16.73 -3.59 -3.74
N LEU A 4 16.16 -3.58 -4.96
CA LEU A 4 16.11 -2.38 -5.81
C LEU A 4 15.17 -1.34 -5.20
N MET A 5 14.00 -1.76 -4.73
CA MET A 5 13.05 -0.89 -4.05
C MET A 5 13.64 -0.27 -2.78
N THR A 6 14.34 -1.05 -1.95
CA THR A 6 15.02 -0.55 -0.74
C THR A 6 16.05 0.51 -1.08
N ARG A 7 16.86 0.31 -2.13
CA ARG A 7 17.85 1.30 -2.57
C ARG A 7 17.19 2.58 -3.08
N ALA A 8 16.17 2.45 -3.93
CA ALA A 8 15.45 3.59 -4.50
C ALA A 8 14.69 4.40 -3.43
N ALA A 9 14.18 3.74 -2.39
CA ALA A 9 13.43 4.36 -1.31
C ALA A 9 14.30 4.78 -0.10
N GLY A 10 15.63 4.85 -0.25
CA GLY A 10 16.54 5.00 0.88
C GLY A 10 16.30 6.23 1.75
N GLU A 11 15.91 7.36 1.17
CA GLU A 11 15.51 8.57 1.93
C GLU A 11 14.18 8.37 2.65
N LEU A 12 13.15 7.92 1.94
CA LEU A 12 11.82 7.68 2.48
C LEU A 12 11.86 6.69 3.65
N LEU A 13 12.66 5.63 3.54
CA LEU A 13 12.79 4.59 4.56
C LEU A 13 13.58 5.06 5.79
N ARG A 14 14.51 6.02 5.65
CA ARG A 14 15.26 6.57 6.80
C ARG A 14 14.37 7.36 7.74
N GLU A 15 13.32 7.98 7.19
CA GLU A 15 12.37 8.80 7.95
C GLU A 15 11.08 8.06 8.29
N ALA A 16 10.96 6.79 7.89
CA ALA A 16 9.74 6.01 8.09
C ALA A 16 9.70 5.38 9.47
N ASP A 17 8.56 5.50 10.13
CA ASP A 17 8.28 4.77 11.37
C ASP A 17 7.69 3.38 11.11
N LEU A 18 7.02 3.21 9.95
CA LEU A 18 6.25 2.00 9.66
C LEU A 18 6.16 1.73 8.16
N ILE A 19 6.30 0.47 7.78
CA ILE A 19 6.00 -0.04 6.43
C ILE A 19 4.65 -0.74 6.44
N VAL A 20 3.79 -0.41 5.46
CA VAL A 20 2.48 -1.01 5.30
C VAL A 20 2.31 -1.49 3.85
N PRO A 21 2.14 -2.79 3.57
CA PRO A 21 1.84 -3.23 2.21
C PRO A 21 0.39 -2.91 1.83
N VAL A 22 0.14 -2.68 0.55
CA VAL A 22 -1.22 -2.62 0.02
C VAL A 22 -1.92 -3.97 0.25
N PRO A 23 -3.08 -4.01 0.94
CA PRO A 23 -3.77 -5.25 1.22
C PRO A 23 -4.54 -5.75 -0.01
N LEU A 24 -4.47 -7.06 -0.23
CA LEU A 24 -5.38 -7.75 -1.14
C LEU A 24 -6.72 -7.98 -0.45
N HIS A 25 -7.79 -8.04 -1.24
CA HIS A 25 -9.09 -8.50 -0.75
C HIS A 25 -8.99 -9.99 -0.36
N SER A 26 -9.68 -10.42 0.69
CA SER A 26 -9.64 -11.78 1.24
C SER A 26 -9.87 -12.87 0.17
N LEU A 27 -10.88 -12.70 -0.69
CA LEU A 27 -11.14 -13.61 -1.82
C LEU A 27 -9.96 -13.72 -2.81
N ARG A 28 -9.26 -12.61 -3.05
CA ARG A 28 -8.11 -12.59 -3.97
C ARG A 28 -6.87 -13.20 -3.31
N LEU A 29 -6.67 -12.95 -2.01
CA LEU A 29 -5.62 -13.59 -1.22
C LEU A 29 -5.83 -15.11 -1.17
N TRP A 30 -7.07 -15.57 -1.00
CA TRP A 30 -7.40 -16.99 -1.00
C TRP A 30 -7.06 -17.66 -2.34
N ARG A 31 -7.46 -17.06 -3.48
CA ARG A 31 -7.17 -17.59 -4.82
C ARG A 31 -5.67 -17.59 -5.15
N ARG A 32 -4.96 -16.50 -4.84
CA ARG A 32 -3.54 -16.32 -5.22
C ARG A 32 -2.57 -16.82 -4.16
N ARG A 33 -3.07 -17.24 -2.98
CA ARG A 33 -2.35 -17.78 -1.80
C ARG A 33 -1.31 -16.87 -1.14
N PHE A 34 -0.96 -15.75 -1.75
CA PHE A 34 -0.01 -14.77 -1.21
C PHE A 34 -0.31 -13.34 -1.66
N ASN A 35 0.15 -12.37 -0.86
CA ASN A 35 0.16 -10.95 -1.20
C ASN A 35 1.59 -10.52 -1.58
N GLN A 36 1.81 -10.19 -2.86
CA GLN A 36 3.11 -9.78 -3.40
C GLN A 36 3.65 -8.54 -2.68
N ALA A 37 2.80 -7.53 -2.48
CA ALA A 37 3.16 -6.32 -1.75
C ALA A 37 3.61 -6.64 -0.32
N ALA A 38 2.93 -7.57 0.37
CA ALA A 38 3.32 -7.99 1.72
C ALA A 38 4.66 -8.76 1.75
N LEU A 39 4.96 -9.56 0.73
CA LEU A 39 6.26 -10.23 0.61
C LEU A 39 7.38 -9.22 0.36
N LEU A 40 7.15 -8.23 -0.51
CA LEU A 40 8.10 -7.15 -0.77
C LEU A 40 8.32 -6.31 0.49
N ALA A 41 7.25 -5.87 1.16
CA ALA A 41 7.29 -5.08 2.39
C ALA A 41 8.10 -5.76 3.50
N ARG A 42 7.89 -7.06 3.74
CA ARG A 42 8.69 -7.82 4.73
C ARG A 42 10.18 -7.86 4.39
N ARG A 43 10.52 -8.00 3.11
CA ARG A 43 11.91 -8.00 2.66
C ARG A 43 12.55 -6.62 2.76
N ILE A 44 11.80 -5.55 2.45
CA ILE A 44 12.25 -4.17 2.61
C ILE A 44 12.49 -3.86 4.09
N SER A 45 11.53 -4.21 4.95
CA SER A 45 11.64 -4.08 6.41
C SER A 45 12.88 -4.76 6.98
N LYS A 46 13.16 -6.01 6.58
CA LYS A 46 14.38 -6.71 6.99
C LYS A 46 15.65 -5.99 6.56
N ALA A 47 15.63 -5.30 5.41
CA ALA A 47 16.80 -4.61 4.87
C ALA A 47 16.97 -3.18 5.43
N SER A 48 15.88 -2.48 5.78
CA SER A 48 15.91 -1.11 6.28
C SER A 48 15.86 -0.98 7.80
N GLY A 49 15.44 -2.03 8.52
CA GLY A 49 15.21 -1.98 9.96
C GLY A 49 13.87 -1.35 10.36
N VAL A 50 13.13 -0.77 9.41
CA VAL A 50 11.80 -0.18 9.68
C VAL A 50 10.78 -1.30 9.91
N PRO A 51 9.96 -1.26 10.97
CA PRO A 51 8.98 -2.31 11.24
C PRO A 51 7.91 -2.38 10.14
N CYS A 52 7.46 -3.59 9.81
CA CYS A 52 6.39 -3.83 8.83
C CYS A 52 5.15 -4.41 9.51
N ARG A 53 3.99 -3.82 9.25
CA ARG A 53 2.69 -4.33 9.71
C ARG A 53 1.78 -4.62 8.54
N THR A 54 1.32 -5.87 8.44
CA THR A 54 0.48 -6.34 7.32
C THR A 54 -1.02 -6.38 7.66
N ASP A 55 -1.36 -6.02 8.89
CA ASP A 55 -2.67 -6.10 9.51
C ASP A 55 -3.32 -4.72 9.72
N VAL A 56 -2.53 -3.65 9.79
CA VAL A 56 -3.02 -2.29 10.09
C VAL A 56 -3.90 -1.71 8.99
N LEU A 57 -3.74 -2.14 7.74
CA LEU A 57 -4.57 -1.71 6.63
C LEU A 57 -5.32 -2.90 6.06
N THR A 58 -6.64 -2.80 6.05
CA THR A 58 -7.54 -3.86 5.58
C THR A 58 -8.32 -3.39 4.37
N ARG A 59 -8.58 -4.31 3.43
CA ARG A 59 -9.45 -4.05 2.27
C ARG A 59 -10.82 -4.68 2.52
N THR A 60 -11.83 -3.84 2.74
CA THR A 60 -13.18 -4.25 3.17
C THR A 60 -14.11 -4.61 2.03
N ARG A 61 -13.82 -4.18 0.80
CA ARG A 61 -14.63 -4.48 -0.37
C ARG A 61 -13.83 -5.15 -1.47
N ALA A 62 -14.43 -6.18 -2.07
CA ALA A 62 -13.98 -6.75 -3.32
C ALA A 62 -14.28 -5.71 -4.41
N THR A 63 -13.25 -5.12 -4.98
CA THR A 63 -13.43 -4.25 -6.15
C THR A 63 -13.00 -5.06 -7.38
N PRO A 64 -13.83 -5.17 -8.43
CA PRO A 64 -13.47 -5.93 -9.61
C PRO A 64 -12.24 -5.30 -10.29
N SER A 65 -11.28 -6.13 -10.73
CA SER A 65 -10.22 -5.64 -11.63
C SER A 65 -10.75 -5.66 -13.04
N GLN A 66 -11.52 -4.64 -13.43
CA GLN A 66 -11.88 -4.53 -14.84
C GLN A 66 -10.76 -3.79 -15.55
N VAL A 67 -10.12 -4.52 -16.46
CA VAL A 67 -9.04 -4.07 -17.35
C VAL A 67 -9.52 -2.93 -18.28
N SER A 68 -10.83 -2.77 -18.43
CA SER A 68 -11.53 -1.79 -19.25
C SER A 68 -11.90 -0.47 -18.56
N PHE A 69 -11.66 -0.31 -17.25
CA PHE A 69 -12.02 0.94 -16.57
C PHE A 69 -11.04 2.08 -16.87
N ASN A 70 -11.59 3.23 -17.22
CA ASN A 70 -10.88 4.49 -17.31
C ASN A 70 -10.40 4.96 -15.93
N ARG A 71 -9.55 6.00 -15.91
CA ARG A 71 -8.93 6.51 -14.67
C ARG A 71 -9.95 6.91 -13.60
N MET A 72 -11.08 7.52 -13.99
CA MET A 72 -12.12 7.95 -13.04
C MET A 72 -12.86 6.76 -12.44
N GLU A 73 -13.23 5.78 -13.27
CA GLU A 73 -13.92 4.57 -12.84
C GLU A 73 -13.06 3.76 -11.86
N ARG A 74 -11.75 3.63 -12.12
CA ARG A 74 -10.83 2.98 -11.17
C ARG A 74 -10.80 3.69 -9.83
N ARG A 75 -10.84 5.03 -9.82
CA ARG A 75 -10.82 5.85 -8.59
C ARG A 75 -12.10 5.70 -7.79
N ALA A 76 -13.26 5.71 -8.46
CA ALA A 76 -14.55 5.45 -7.83
C ALA A 76 -14.60 4.04 -7.22
N ASN A 77 -14.10 3.04 -7.97
CA ASN A 77 -14.18 1.63 -7.59
C ASN A 77 -13.42 1.31 -6.28
N VAL A 78 -12.29 1.98 -6.01
CA VAL A 78 -11.49 1.77 -4.79
C VAL A 78 -11.75 2.78 -3.67
N SER A 79 -12.54 3.82 -3.93
CA SER A 79 -12.89 4.83 -2.92
C SER A 79 -13.59 4.18 -1.74
N GLY A 80 -13.06 4.34 -0.51
CA GLY A 80 -13.61 3.73 0.71
C GLY A 80 -13.49 2.21 0.76
N ALA A 81 -12.60 1.60 -0.03
CA ALA A 81 -12.35 0.15 0.00
C ALA A 81 -11.32 -0.26 1.07
N PHE A 82 -10.65 0.71 1.70
CA PHE A 82 -9.59 0.49 2.68
C PHE A 82 -9.91 1.18 4.00
N ARG A 83 -9.54 0.55 5.12
CA ARG A 83 -9.62 1.13 6.46
C ARG A 83 -8.54 0.60 7.38
N VAL A 84 -8.23 1.40 8.40
CA VAL A 84 -7.50 0.95 9.60
C VAL A 84 -8.54 0.54 10.65
N PRO A 85 -8.48 -0.69 11.20
CA PRO A 85 -9.36 -1.08 12.30
C PRO A 85 -9.15 -0.20 13.54
N ASP A 86 -10.22 0.13 14.26
CA ASP A 86 -10.16 1.03 15.43
C ASP A 86 -9.15 0.56 16.49
N SER A 87 -9.09 -0.75 16.72
CA SER A 87 -8.12 -1.38 17.64
C SER A 87 -6.65 -1.19 17.23
N LEU A 88 -6.37 -0.84 15.97
CA LEU A 88 -5.03 -0.65 15.43
C LEU A 88 -4.68 0.82 15.15
N LEU A 89 -5.58 1.77 15.45
CA LEU A 89 -5.34 3.21 15.20
C LEU A 89 -4.06 3.71 15.88
N HIS A 90 -3.77 3.23 17.09
CA HIS A 90 -2.58 3.62 17.86
C HIS A 90 -1.25 3.21 17.19
N HIS A 91 -1.28 2.24 16.26
CA HIS A 91 -0.10 1.89 15.46
C HIS A 91 0.14 2.82 14.27
N VAL A 92 -0.84 3.65 13.91
CA VAL A 92 -0.83 4.50 12.70
C VAL A 92 -0.78 5.99 13.07
N ALA A 93 -1.50 6.40 14.12
CA ALA A 93 -1.58 7.79 14.54
C ALA A 93 -0.18 8.35 14.87
N GLY A 94 0.12 9.53 14.32
CA GLY A 94 1.42 10.20 14.55
C GLY A 94 2.59 9.63 13.74
N ARG A 95 2.38 8.58 12.92
CA ARG A 95 3.47 7.89 12.22
C ARG A 95 3.72 8.39 10.80
N ARG A 96 4.98 8.36 10.38
CA ARG A 96 5.46 8.48 8.99
C ARG A 96 5.46 7.09 8.36
N ILE A 97 4.64 6.88 7.33
CA ILE A 97 4.34 5.55 6.79
C ILE A 97 4.81 5.45 5.35
N VAL A 98 5.47 4.34 5.02
CA VAL A 98 5.78 3.96 3.64
C VAL A 98 4.84 2.83 3.20
N ILE A 99 4.00 3.12 2.20
CA ILE A 99 3.15 2.13 1.54
C ILE A 99 3.99 1.36 0.52
N VAL A 100 3.87 0.03 0.49
CA VAL A 100 4.54 -0.82 -0.51
C VAL A 100 3.51 -1.48 -1.41
N ASP A 101 3.71 -1.38 -2.73
CA ASP A 101 2.94 -2.13 -3.74
C ASP A 101 3.88 -2.71 -4.81
N ASP A 102 3.37 -3.57 -5.69
CA ASP A 102 4.16 -4.10 -6.81
C ASP A 102 4.15 -3.14 -8.01
N VAL A 103 2.97 -2.73 -8.49
CA VAL A 103 2.82 -1.93 -9.71
C VAL A 103 1.90 -0.73 -9.50
N LEU A 104 2.44 0.46 -9.75
CA LEU A 104 1.68 1.69 -9.85
C LEU A 104 1.05 1.80 -11.26
N THR A 105 -0.28 1.79 -11.32
CA THR A 105 -1.03 2.11 -12.55
C THR A 105 -1.55 3.55 -12.48
N THR A 106 -2.86 3.75 -12.28
CA THR A 106 -3.46 5.09 -12.17
C THR A 106 -3.21 5.79 -10.84
N GLY A 107 -2.65 5.08 -9.85
CA GLY A 107 -2.49 5.56 -8.48
C GLY A 107 -3.72 5.41 -7.59
N ALA A 108 -4.89 5.04 -8.14
CA ALA A 108 -6.15 4.97 -7.39
C ALA A 108 -6.06 4.11 -6.13
N THR A 109 -5.39 2.95 -6.19
CA THR A 109 -5.20 2.06 -5.03
C THR A 109 -4.35 2.72 -3.95
N LEU A 110 -3.20 3.30 -4.31
CA LEU A 110 -2.31 3.96 -3.37
C LEU A 110 -2.99 5.18 -2.74
N ASP A 111 -3.69 5.99 -3.54
CA ASP A 111 -4.48 7.12 -3.06
C ASP A 111 -5.51 6.70 -2.01
N ALA A 112 -6.24 5.61 -2.26
CA ALA A 112 -7.25 5.12 -1.34
C ALA A 112 -6.64 4.55 -0.05
N CYS A 113 -5.49 3.87 -0.14
CA CYS A 113 -4.72 3.43 1.02
C CYS A 113 -4.22 4.62 1.85
N ALA A 114 -3.63 5.61 1.18
CA ALA A 114 -3.12 6.83 1.81
C ALA A 114 -4.25 7.61 2.50
N LYS A 115 -5.43 7.74 1.87
CA LYS A 115 -6.60 8.33 2.50
C LYS A 115 -7.00 7.61 3.78
N ALA A 116 -7.07 6.27 3.76
CA ALA A 116 -7.41 5.48 4.94
C ALA A 116 -6.40 5.68 6.09
N LEU A 117 -5.11 5.73 5.79
CA LEU A 117 -4.06 5.98 6.78
C LEU A 117 -4.08 7.43 7.30
N ARG A 118 -4.37 8.41 6.44
CA ARG A 118 -4.58 9.82 6.84
C ARG A 118 -5.79 9.99 7.76
N TYR A 119 -6.89 9.30 7.49
CA TYR A 119 -8.05 9.28 8.40
C TYR A 119 -7.66 8.70 9.78
N ALA A 120 -6.78 7.70 9.79
CA ALA A 120 -6.17 7.15 11.00
C ALA A 120 -5.02 7.99 11.59
N LYS A 121 -4.89 9.26 11.17
CA LYS A 121 -3.96 10.26 11.71
C LYS A 121 -2.47 9.98 11.48
N ALA A 122 -2.11 9.26 10.41
CA ALA A 122 -0.73 9.22 9.93
C ALA A 122 -0.28 10.64 9.50
N VAL A 123 0.94 11.04 9.89
CA VAL A 123 1.44 12.41 9.67
C VAL A 123 2.11 12.57 8.30
N HIS A 124 2.76 11.51 7.82
CA HIS A 124 3.41 11.46 6.51
C HIS A 124 3.12 10.13 5.84
N ILE A 125 2.92 10.14 4.53
CA ILE A 125 2.63 8.94 3.75
C ILE A 125 3.39 9.00 2.43
N ASP A 126 4.34 8.10 2.28
CA ASP A 126 5.05 7.86 1.02
C ASP A 126 4.63 6.52 0.42
N ALA A 127 4.95 6.30 -0.85
CA ALA A 127 4.71 5.03 -1.50
C ALA A 127 5.92 4.58 -2.33
N VAL A 128 6.18 3.27 -2.30
CA VAL A 128 7.24 2.61 -3.07
C VAL A 128 6.61 1.49 -3.88
N THR A 129 6.83 1.51 -5.18
CA THR A 129 6.38 0.46 -6.11
C THR A 129 7.55 -0.06 -6.93
N PHE A 130 7.46 -1.30 -7.39
CA PHE A 130 8.53 -1.87 -8.22
C PHE A 130 8.50 -1.34 -9.64
N ALA A 131 7.29 -1.12 -10.19
CA ALA A 131 7.11 -0.60 -11.54
C ALA A 131 5.99 0.45 -11.58
N ARG A 132 6.07 1.36 -12.55
CA ARG A 132 5.02 2.32 -12.89
C ARG A 132 4.62 2.13 -14.34
N VAL A 133 3.32 2.05 -14.61
CA VAL A 133 2.78 2.13 -15.96
C VAL A 133 2.85 3.59 -16.42
N VAL A 134 3.56 3.81 -17.52
CA VAL A 134 3.65 5.11 -18.19
C VAL A 134 2.71 5.00 -19.40
N GLU A 135 1.70 5.87 -19.48
CA GLU A 135 0.93 6.02 -20.71
C GLU A 135 1.86 6.69 -21.73
N ALA A 136 2.00 6.10 -22.91
CA ALA A 136 2.66 6.76 -24.03
C ALA A 136 1.68 7.82 -24.54
N ASP A 137 2.15 9.07 -24.62
CA ASP A 137 1.43 10.16 -25.29
C ASP A 137 1.24 9.84 -26.79
#